data_AF-A0A0S7ZUC2-F1
#
_entry.id   AF-A0A0S7ZUC2-F1
#
_cell.length_a   1.000
_cell.length_b   1.000
_cell.length_c   1.000
_cell.angle_alpha   90.00
_cell.angle_beta   90.00
_cell.angle_gamma   90.00
#
_symmetry.space_group_name_H-M   'P 1'
#
loop_
_entity.id
_entity.type
_entity.pdbx_description
1 polymer ?
#
loop_
_entity_poly.entity_id
_entity_poly.type
_entity_poly.pdbx_seq_one_letter_code
_entity_poly.pdbx_strand_id
1 'polypeptide(L)'
;MYKANQIVLASVLGLRTDLTGYHLEDTNDLSNNYYLGPNYGGQNYDGEFFGALQEGSTLYLSILSGQRPDNGSNSYGGLFSPGDIRIETSLGVFGIEVGGGAVGNTGAAIMEGANGSTYRVNSSGYTTGHTSLSTQTAGSVWLDADWILDPISPRQPVQMSINSSSTLVGTADYIFTRNSVTRQHSIIELALDMNMFGGATLYDMYWLPSCGNDELRISTQISSVPEPASVALLGLGLLGIAFMRRRA
;
A
#
# COMPACT_ATOMS: atom_id res chain seq x y z
N MET A 1 -2.98 -13.09 -5.59
CA MET A 1 -3.90 -12.13 -4.94
C MET A 1 -5.04 -12.70 -4.07
N TYR A 2 -5.56 -13.92 -4.25
CA TYR A 2 -6.62 -14.47 -3.37
C TYR A 2 -6.34 -14.37 -1.85
N LYS A 3 -5.06 -14.34 -1.47
CA LYS A 3 -4.62 -14.22 -0.07
C LYS A 3 -4.87 -12.83 0.55
N ALA A 4 -4.84 -11.73 -0.21
CA ALA A 4 -5.06 -10.40 0.36
C ALA A 4 -6.55 -10.17 0.71
N ASN A 5 -7.47 -10.67 -0.10
CA ASN A 5 -8.89 -10.74 0.26
C ASN A 5 -9.11 -11.59 1.52
N GLN A 6 -8.36 -12.69 1.69
CA GLN A 6 -8.38 -13.47 2.92
C GLN A 6 -7.80 -12.71 4.12
N ILE A 7 -6.81 -11.84 3.92
CA ILE A 7 -6.29 -10.94 4.96
C ILE A 7 -7.42 -10.07 5.50
N VAL A 8 -8.17 -9.39 4.63
CA VAL A 8 -9.28 -8.49 5.04
C VAL A 8 -10.41 -9.26 5.71
N LEU A 9 -10.94 -10.32 5.08
CA LEU A 9 -12.08 -11.07 5.61
C LEU A 9 -11.77 -11.76 6.95
N ALA A 10 -10.58 -12.33 7.09
CA ALA A 10 -10.24 -13.07 8.31
C ALA A 10 -9.76 -12.16 9.44
N SER A 11 -9.14 -11.01 9.15
CA SER A 11 -8.73 -10.05 10.18
C SER A 11 -9.95 -9.43 10.87
N VAL A 12 -10.95 -8.99 10.10
CA VAL A 12 -12.19 -8.39 10.61
C VAL A 12 -12.98 -9.38 11.47
N LEU A 13 -12.90 -10.68 11.16
CA LEU A 13 -13.55 -11.74 11.93
C LEU A 13 -12.68 -12.30 13.08
N GLY A 14 -11.45 -11.79 13.26
CA GLY A 14 -10.52 -12.26 14.29
C GLY A 14 -10.00 -13.69 14.07
N LEU A 15 -10.04 -14.19 12.82
CA LEU A 15 -9.76 -15.58 12.45
C LEU A 15 -8.30 -15.83 12.04
N ARG A 16 -7.49 -14.79 11.81
CA ARG A 16 -6.08 -14.93 11.40
C ARG A 16 -5.12 -14.39 12.45
N THR A 17 -4.24 -15.26 12.95
CA THR A 17 -3.16 -14.92 13.90
C THR A 17 -1.79 -14.78 13.23
N ASP A 18 -1.72 -15.00 11.91
CA ASP A 18 -0.51 -15.00 11.11
C ASP A 18 -0.26 -13.66 10.39
N LEU A 19 -1.07 -12.63 10.66
CA LEU A 19 -0.82 -11.29 10.15
C LEU A 19 0.46 -10.73 10.74
N THR A 20 1.25 -10.09 9.89
CA THR A 20 2.49 -9.44 10.29
C THR A 20 2.22 -8.09 10.96
N GLY A 21 1.08 -7.49 10.63
CA GLY A 21 0.53 -6.33 11.31
C GLY A 21 -0.75 -5.87 10.60
N TYR A 22 -1.59 -5.14 11.32
CA TYR A 22 -2.77 -4.51 10.73
C TYR A 22 -3.22 -3.30 11.57
N HIS A 23 -4.03 -2.45 10.95
CA HIS A 23 -4.75 -1.35 11.55
C HIS A 23 -6.23 -1.49 11.20
N LEU A 24 -7.11 -1.37 12.20
CA LEU A 24 -8.54 -1.15 12.04
C LEU A 24 -8.83 0.24 12.59
N GLU A 25 -9.33 1.14 11.76
CA GLU A 25 -9.53 2.56 12.10
C GLU A 25 -10.90 2.70 12.79
N ASP A 26 -12.00 2.83 12.06
CA ASP A 26 -13.33 2.44 12.53
C ASP A 26 -14.14 1.68 11.45
N THR A 27 -15.40 1.32 11.76
CA THR A 27 -16.32 0.63 10.81
C THR A 27 -17.70 1.30 10.76
N ASN A 28 -17.78 2.54 11.26
CA ASN A 28 -19.04 3.21 11.55
C ASN A 28 -19.32 4.35 10.58
N ASP A 29 -19.68 3.97 9.36
CA ASP A 29 -20.13 4.84 8.28
C ASP A 29 -21.48 5.57 8.54
N LEU A 30 -22.05 5.50 9.75
CA LEU A 30 -23.40 6.00 10.04
C LEU A 30 -23.42 7.47 10.51
N SER A 31 -22.28 8.06 10.88
CA SER A 31 -22.23 9.45 11.37
C SER A 31 -20.84 10.08 11.31
N ASN A 32 -20.77 11.33 10.82
CA ASN A 32 -19.55 12.14 10.69
C ASN A 32 -18.97 12.70 12.01
N ASN A 33 -19.28 12.10 13.16
CA ASN A 33 -18.98 12.68 14.48
C ASN A 33 -18.01 11.84 15.34
N TYR A 34 -17.34 10.86 14.74
CA TYR A 34 -16.37 10.01 15.45
C TYR A 34 -14.94 10.52 15.25
N TYR A 35 -14.09 10.34 16.25
CA TYR A 35 -12.68 10.68 16.17
C TYR A 35 -11.93 9.53 15.50
N LEU A 36 -11.34 9.80 14.34
CA LEU A 36 -10.69 8.80 13.47
C LEU A 36 -9.16 8.84 13.56
N GLY A 37 -8.60 9.92 14.11
CA GLY A 37 -7.15 10.04 14.26
C GLY A 37 -6.45 10.23 12.90
N PRO A 38 -5.98 11.44 12.56
CA PRO A 38 -5.69 12.55 13.48
C PRO A 38 -6.87 13.51 13.74
N ASN A 39 -7.96 13.44 12.97
CA ASN A 39 -9.12 14.34 13.05
C ASN A 39 -10.44 13.55 13.18
N TYR A 40 -11.59 14.22 13.02
CA TYR A 40 -12.93 13.60 13.12
C TYR A 40 -13.48 13.25 11.72
N GLY A 41 -14.24 12.16 11.61
CA GLY A 41 -14.78 11.61 10.36
C GLY A 41 -15.96 10.64 10.56
N GLY A 42 -16.14 9.70 9.63
CA GLY A 42 -17.24 8.72 9.56
C GLY A 42 -18.09 8.86 8.30
N GLN A 43 -17.43 9.11 7.16
CA GLN A 43 -18.05 9.24 5.84
C GLN A 43 -17.56 8.10 4.96
N ASN A 44 -18.35 7.68 3.96
CA ASN A 44 -18.06 6.59 3.03
C ASN A 44 -16.76 6.70 2.16
N TYR A 45 -15.77 7.51 2.53
CA TYR A 45 -14.45 7.64 1.90
C TYR A 45 -13.29 7.35 2.87
N ASP A 46 -13.59 6.98 4.12
CA ASP A 46 -12.63 6.66 5.17
C ASP A 46 -11.82 5.39 4.88
N GLY A 47 -10.67 5.29 5.56
CA GLY A 47 -9.86 4.08 5.58
C GLY A 47 -10.38 3.14 6.66
N GLU A 48 -10.70 1.91 6.30
CA GLU A 48 -11.31 0.96 7.25
C GLU A 48 -10.27 0.01 7.84
N PHE A 49 -9.41 -0.50 6.96
CA PHE A 49 -8.44 -1.52 7.31
C PHE A 49 -7.20 -1.41 6.44
N PHE A 50 -6.04 -1.54 7.08
CA PHE A 50 -4.78 -1.78 6.39
C PHE A 50 -4.09 -2.98 7.01
N GLY A 51 -3.80 -4.00 6.20
CA GLY A 51 -3.20 -5.24 6.64
C GLY A 51 -1.95 -5.62 5.87
N ALA A 52 -1.01 -6.25 6.57
CA ALA A 52 0.20 -6.82 6.01
C ALA A 52 0.38 -8.29 6.41
N LEU A 53 0.79 -9.11 5.45
CA LEU A 53 1.17 -10.49 5.64
C LEU A 53 2.43 -10.78 4.85
N GLN A 54 3.47 -11.28 5.51
CA GLN A 54 4.61 -11.85 4.83
C GLN A 54 4.51 -13.38 4.79
N GLU A 55 4.66 -13.96 3.60
CA GLU A 55 4.85 -15.40 3.41
C GLU A 55 6.05 -15.64 2.49
N GLY A 56 7.10 -16.25 3.04
CA GLY A 56 8.36 -16.41 2.31
C GLY A 56 8.95 -15.06 1.89
N SER A 57 9.24 -14.91 0.59
CA SER A 57 9.74 -13.67 0.00
C SER A 57 8.63 -12.74 -0.51
N THR A 58 7.36 -13.02 -0.22
CA THR A 58 6.25 -12.17 -0.67
C THR A 58 5.62 -11.42 0.50
N LEU A 59 5.54 -10.10 0.38
CA LEU A 59 4.74 -9.24 1.24
C LEU A 59 3.40 -8.96 0.55
N TYR A 60 2.31 -9.34 1.20
CA TYR A 60 0.96 -9.00 0.80
C TYR A 60 0.48 -7.81 1.61
N LEU A 61 -0.04 -6.80 0.92
CA LEU A 61 -0.70 -5.65 1.53
C LEU A 61 -2.15 -5.61 1.08
N SER A 62 -3.04 -5.17 1.98
CA SER A 62 -4.42 -4.89 1.60
C SER A 62 -4.98 -3.68 2.31
N ILE A 63 -5.64 -2.82 1.56
CA ILE A 63 -6.37 -1.66 2.06
C ILE A 63 -7.86 -1.88 1.76
N LEU A 64 -8.70 -1.71 2.77
CA LEU A 64 -10.14 -1.53 2.62
C LEU A 64 -10.44 -0.06 2.90
N SER A 65 -11.11 0.61 1.96
CA SER A 65 -11.46 2.02 2.15
C SER A 65 -12.64 2.41 1.27
N GLY A 66 -13.45 3.35 1.75
CA GLY A 66 -14.46 4.03 0.94
C GLY A 66 -13.85 4.85 -0.22
N GLN A 67 -12.61 5.29 -0.05
CA GLN A 67 -11.83 5.94 -1.09
C GLN A 67 -11.55 4.98 -2.25
N ARG A 68 -11.48 5.50 -3.48
CA ARG A 68 -11.11 4.68 -4.64
C ARG A 68 -9.80 5.19 -5.24
N PRO A 69 -8.90 4.29 -5.68
CA PRO A 69 -7.70 4.64 -6.44
C PRO A 69 -7.94 5.46 -7.72
N ASP A 70 -9.13 5.37 -8.29
CA ASP A 70 -9.57 6.10 -9.49
C ASP A 70 -10.43 7.34 -9.18
N ASN A 71 -10.58 7.70 -7.90
CA ASN A 71 -11.47 8.78 -7.43
C ASN A 71 -10.72 10.11 -7.27
N GLY A 72 -10.36 10.75 -8.37
CA GLY A 72 -9.57 11.98 -8.34
C GLY A 72 -10.34 13.31 -8.32
N SER A 73 -11.62 13.41 -8.68
CA SER A 73 -12.38 14.69 -8.60
C SER A 73 -13.87 14.51 -8.96
N ASN A 74 -14.80 15.27 -8.38
CA ASN A 74 -16.19 15.33 -8.86
C ASN A 74 -16.67 16.79 -8.90
N SER A 75 -17.71 17.05 -9.70
CA SER A 75 -18.27 18.39 -9.94
C SER A 75 -19.23 18.90 -8.86
N TYR A 76 -19.46 18.14 -7.77
CA TYR A 76 -20.52 18.39 -6.77
C TYR A 76 -20.01 18.55 -5.33
N GLY A 77 -18.70 18.49 -5.10
CA GLY A 77 -18.07 18.56 -3.78
C GLY A 77 -16.86 17.65 -3.77
N GLY A 78 -15.67 18.24 -3.71
CA GLY A 78 -14.42 17.65 -4.17
C GLY A 78 -14.13 16.24 -3.65
N LEU A 79 -13.52 15.42 -4.50
CA LEU A 79 -12.98 14.13 -4.07
C LEU A 79 -11.58 14.35 -3.49
N PHE A 80 -11.23 13.53 -2.51
CA PHE A 80 -9.87 13.48 -1.97
C PHE A 80 -8.99 12.63 -2.89
N SER A 81 -7.69 12.90 -2.90
CA SER A 81 -6.77 12.00 -3.59
C SER A 81 -6.72 10.66 -2.86
N PRO A 82 -6.58 9.52 -3.58
CA PRO A 82 -6.49 8.21 -2.95
C PRO A 82 -5.26 8.01 -2.07
N GLY A 83 -4.24 8.83 -2.27
CA GLY A 83 -2.96 8.67 -1.61
C GLY A 83 -2.16 7.47 -2.09
N ASP A 84 -0.93 7.37 -1.61
CA ASP A 84 0.06 6.34 -1.92
C ASP A 84 0.54 5.65 -0.64
N ILE A 85 1.11 4.45 -0.77
CA ILE A 85 1.65 3.74 0.40
C ILE A 85 3.08 4.19 0.64
N ARG A 86 3.38 4.56 1.88
CA ARG A 86 4.72 4.87 2.36
C ARG A 86 5.24 3.75 3.24
N ILE A 87 6.44 3.25 2.98
CA ILE A 87 7.12 2.23 3.80
C ILE A 87 8.42 2.81 4.33
N GLU A 88 8.52 2.94 5.65
CA GLU A 88 9.73 3.35 6.34
C GLU A 88 10.61 2.12 6.62
N THR A 89 11.87 2.18 6.19
CA THR A 89 12.80 1.04 6.27
C THR A 89 14.18 1.44 6.80
N SER A 90 15.01 0.44 7.09
CA SER A 90 16.42 0.63 7.43
C SER A 90 17.28 1.22 6.31
N LEU A 91 16.81 1.23 5.06
CA LEU A 91 17.52 1.75 3.89
C LEU A 91 16.92 3.04 3.34
N GLY A 92 15.88 3.60 3.98
CA GLY A 92 15.19 4.79 3.52
C GLY A 92 13.68 4.59 3.42
N VAL A 93 13.02 5.51 2.72
CA VAL A 93 11.56 5.49 2.53
C VAL A 93 11.24 5.04 1.12
N PHE A 94 10.44 3.97 1.03
CA PHE A 94 9.88 3.51 -0.22
C PHE A 94 8.45 4.04 -0.38
N GLY A 95 8.09 4.43 -1.60
CA GLY A 95 6.73 4.78 -1.97
C GLY A 95 6.16 3.77 -2.95
N ILE A 96 4.87 3.45 -2.83
CA ILE A 96 4.15 2.61 -3.78
C ILE A 96 2.98 3.43 -4.32
N GLU A 97 2.95 3.60 -5.64
CA GLU A 97 1.84 4.25 -6.32
C GLU A 97 0.58 3.40 -6.17
N VAL A 98 -0.44 3.95 -5.53
CA VAL A 98 -1.75 3.29 -5.40
C VAL A 98 -2.76 3.89 -6.37
N GLY A 99 -2.71 5.20 -6.54
CA GLY A 99 -3.66 5.96 -7.34
C GLY A 99 -3.38 5.92 -8.83
N GLY A 100 -4.37 6.31 -9.64
CA GLY A 100 -4.19 6.47 -11.07
C GLY A 100 -5.46 6.90 -11.79
N GLY A 101 -5.29 7.72 -12.82
CA GLY A 101 -6.32 8.05 -13.79
C GLY A 101 -7.04 9.38 -13.58
N ALA A 102 -7.66 9.83 -14.66
CA ALA A 102 -8.58 10.95 -14.64
C ALA A 102 -9.89 10.53 -13.99
N VAL A 103 -10.50 11.50 -13.30
CA VAL A 103 -11.90 11.51 -12.84
C VAL A 103 -12.79 10.56 -13.63
N GLY A 104 -13.06 9.39 -13.04
CA GLY A 104 -14.05 8.49 -13.58
C GLY A 104 -15.44 8.89 -13.13
N ASN A 105 -16.07 9.88 -13.78
CA ASN A 105 -17.49 9.66 -14.06
C ASN A 105 -17.51 8.39 -14.92
N THR A 106 -17.85 7.26 -14.31
CA THR A 106 -17.92 5.92 -14.95
C THR A 106 -16.59 5.31 -15.44
N GLY A 107 -15.44 5.63 -14.82
CA GLY A 107 -14.15 5.02 -15.18
C GLY A 107 -14.08 3.52 -14.88
N ALA A 108 -13.54 2.74 -15.82
CA ALA A 108 -13.19 1.34 -15.60
C ALA A 108 -12.13 1.22 -14.50
N ALA A 109 -12.16 0.13 -13.73
CA ALA A 109 -11.17 -0.15 -12.70
C ALA A 109 -9.75 0.04 -13.24
N ILE A 110 -8.89 0.75 -12.50
CA ILE A 110 -7.46 0.76 -12.84
C ILE A 110 -6.93 -0.66 -12.71
N MET A 111 -6.18 -1.08 -13.72
CA MET A 111 -5.53 -2.39 -13.78
C MET A 111 -4.07 -2.23 -13.43
N GLU A 112 -3.42 -3.34 -13.09
CA GLU A 112 -1.96 -3.40 -12.91
C GLU A 112 -1.23 -2.70 -14.07
N GLY A 113 -0.26 -1.84 -13.74
CA GLY A 113 0.51 -1.10 -14.73
C GLY A 113 -0.23 0.04 -15.43
N ALA A 114 -1.46 0.38 -15.02
CA ALA A 114 -2.13 1.59 -15.45
C ALA A 114 -1.31 2.83 -15.06
N ASN A 115 -1.40 3.90 -15.86
CA ASN A 115 -0.76 5.17 -15.55
C ASN A 115 -1.21 5.69 -14.17
N GLY A 116 -0.24 5.99 -13.31
CA GLY A 116 -0.48 6.64 -12.03
C GLY A 116 -0.84 8.11 -12.21
N SER A 117 -1.01 8.81 -11.10
CA SER A 117 -1.41 10.22 -11.12
C SER A 117 -0.99 10.99 -9.88
N THR A 118 -0.35 12.13 -10.11
CA THR A 118 -0.16 13.13 -9.05
C THR A 118 -1.36 14.09 -9.04
N TYR A 119 -2.02 14.23 -7.90
CA TYR A 119 -3.22 15.05 -7.73
C TYR A 119 -2.88 16.42 -7.14
N ARG A 120 -3.47 17.47 -7.71
CA ARG A 120 -3.43 18.82 -7.16
C ARG A 120 -4.54 18.99 -6.15
N VAL A 121 -4.19 19.16 -4.87
CA VAL A 121 -5.14 19.32 -3.77
C VAL A 121 -5.19 20.78 -3.28
N ASN A 122 -6.38 21.26 -2.90
CA ASN A 122 -6.55 22.60 -2.31
C ASN A 122 -6.42 22.55 -0.77
N SER A 123 -6.54 23.70 -0.10
CA SER A 123 -6.38 23.81 1.37
C SER A 123 -7.37 22.97 2.19
N SER A 124 -8.44 22.46 1.57
CA SER A 124 -9.43 21.60 2.21
C SER A 124 -9.28 20.14 1.79
N GLY A 125 -8.13 19.75 1.23
CA GLY A 125 -7.87 18.36 0.83
C GLY A 125 -8.49 17.96 -0.51
N TYR A 126 -9.41 18.76 -1.03
CA TYR A 126 -10.11 18.46 -2.27
C TYR A 126 -9.19 18.53 -3.47
N THR A 127 -9.32 17.52 -4.32
CA THR A 127 -8.59 17.46 -5.57
C THR A 127 -9.22 18.39 -6.60
N THR A 128 -8.37 19.24 -7.18
CA THR A 128 -8.71 20.29 -8.15
C THR A 128 -8.21 19.98 -9.56
N GLY A 129 -7.36 18.95 -9.69
CA GLY A 129 -6.86 18.45 -10.97
C GLY A 129 -5.85 17.33 -10.75
N HIS A 130 -5.37 16.72 -11.83
CA HIS A 130 -4.33 15.69 -11.78
C HIS A 130 -3.37 15.83 -12.97
N THR A 131 -2.23 15.16 -12.86
CA THR A 131 -1.28 14.90 -13.94
C THR A 131 -1.14 13.39 -14.07
N SER A 132 -1.49 12.83 -15.23
CA SER A 132 -1.27 11.41 -15.50
C SER A 132 0.20 11.13 -15.81
N LEU A 133 0.75 10.09 -15.20
CA LEU A 133 2.16 9.72 -15.30
C LEU A 133 2.28 8.31 -15.90
N SER A 134 3.04 8.17 -16.98
CA SER A 134 3.26 6.87 -17.63
C SER A 134 4.41 6.07 -17.01
N THR A 135 5.24 6.71 -16.19
CA THR A 135 6.40 6.08 -15.52
C THR A 135 6.07 5.65 -14.09
N GLN A 136 5.40 6.51 -13.34
CA GLN A 136 4.80 6.19 -12.04
C GLN A 136 3.45 5.54 -12.32
N THR A 137 3.41 4.21 -12.37
CA THR A 137 2.21 3.41 -12.67
C THR A 137 1.64 2.79 -11.40
N ALA A 138 0.35 2.44 -11.38
CA ALA A 138 -0.28 1.75 -10.24
C ALA A 138 0.48 0.46 -9.90
N GLY A 139 0.92 0.34 -8.65
CA GLY A 139 1.75 -0.73 -8.12
C GLY A 139 3.27 -0.50 -8.28
N SER A 140 3.72 0.57 -8.94
CA SER A 140 5.16 0.86 -9.05
C SER A 140 5.76 1.27 -7.71
N VAL A 141 6.95 0.75 -7.40
CA VAL A 141 7.64 0.92 -6.12
C VAL A 141 8.92 1.70 -6.33
N TRP A 142 9.06 2.79 -5.60
CA TRP A 142 10.13 3.77 -5.79
C TRP A 142 10.86 4.05 -4.48
N LEU A 143 12.18 4.21 -4.60
CA LEU A 143 13.05 4.74 -3.56
C LEU A 143 13.39 6.20 -3.88
N ASP A 144 13.59 7.02 -2.85
CA ASP A 144 14.01 8.43 -2.96
C ASP A 144 13.05 9.30 -3.79
N ALA A 145 11.74 9.07 -3.61
CA ALA A 145 10.70 9.94 -4.13
C ALA A 145 10.39 11.09 -3.17
N ASP A 146 9.93 12.22 -3.73
CA ASP A 146 9.39 13.32 -2.93
C ASP A 146 7.98 12.97 -2.46
N TRP A 147 7.57 13.62 -1.37
CA TRP A 147 6.25 13.43 -0.79
C TRP A 147 5.47 14.74 -0.75
N ILE A 148 4.27 14.69 -1.33
CA ILE A 148 3.27 15.75 -1.21
C ILE A 148 2.52 15.51 0.09
N LEU A 149 2.51 16.53 0.94
CA LEU A 149 1.84 16.49 2.23
C LEU A 149 0.35 16.80 2.08
N ASP A 150 -0.45 16.24 2.99
CA ASP A 150 -1.82 16.65 3.20
C ASP A 150 -1.84 18.17 3.46
N PRO A 151 -2.66 18.95 2.75
CA PRO A 151 -2.83 20.37 3.01
C PRO A 151 -3.45 20.67 4.39
N ILE A 152 -4.16 19.70 4.99
CA ILE A 152 -4.84 19.76 6.28
C ILE A 152 -3.88 19.31 7.40
N SER A 153 -3.97 19.95 8.58
CA SER A 153 -3.15 19.59 9.74
C SER A 153 -3.49 18.16 10.23
N PRO A 154 -2.50 17.29 10.53
CA PRO A 154 -1.09 17.57 10.81
C PRO A 154 -0.13 17.59 9.61
N ARG A 155 -0.62 17.57 8.37
CA ARG A 155 0.17 17.62 7.11
C ARG A 155 1.10 16.41 6.92
N GLN A 156 0.52 15.22 6.92
CA GLN A 156 1.25 13.96 6.69
C GLN A 156 1.50 13.69 5.20
N PRO A 157 2.52 12.90 4.83
CA PRO A 157 2.73 12.46 3.45
C PRO A 157 1.51 11.68 2.93
N VAL A 158 0.89 12.17 1.84
CA VAL A 158 -0.28 11.51 1.24
C VAL A 158 0.01 10.97 -0.15
N GLN A 159 0.82 11.65 -0.95
CA GLN A 159 1.12 11.24 -2.33
C GLN A 159 2.61 11.30 -2.61
N MET A 160 3.07 10.40 -3.45
CA MET A 160 4.42 10.36 -3.94
C MET A 160 4.55 11.19 -5.24
N SER A 161 5.68 11.86 -5.40
CA SER A 161 6.09 12.49 -6.65
C SER A 161 7.50 12.06 -7.00
N ILE A 162 7.67 11.32 -8.10
CA ILE A 162 9.00 10.94 -8.58
C ILE A 162 9.77 12.18 -9.08
N ASN A 163 11.09 12.18 -8.87
CA ASN A 163 12.01 13.22 -9.30
C ASN A 163 13.24 12.60 -10.01
N SER A 164 14.27 13.40 -10.31
CA SER A 164 15.47 12.94 -11.00
C SER A 164 16.35 11.97 -10.22
N SER A 165 16.19 11.91 -8.90
CA SER A 165 16.91 11.02 -7.98
C SER A 165 16.10 9.75 -7.65
N SER A 166 14.81 9.74 -7.93
CA SER A 166 13.95 8.59 -7.64
C SER A 166 14.33 7.37 -8.48
N THR A 167 14.37 6.22 -7.84
CA THR A 167 14.75 4.95 -8.46
C THR A 167 13.58 3.97 -8.39
N LEU A 168 13.14 3.46 -9.55
CA LEU A 168 12.17 2.37 -9.60
C LEU A 168 12.88 1.08 -9.14
N VAL A 169 12.39 0.48 -8.05
CA VAL A 169 12.98 -0.74 -7.49
C VAL A 169 12.17 -1.99 -7.82
N GLY A 170 10.93 -1.83 -8.26
CA GLY A 170 10.07 -2.94 -8.65
C GLY A 170 8.64 -2.52 -8.92
N THR A 171 7.80 -3.51 -9.21
CA THR A 171 6.35 -3.35 -9.36
C THR A 171 5.66 -4.44 -8.55
N ALA A 172 4.60 -4.06 -7.83
CA ALA A 172 3.72 -4.99 -7.16
C ALA A 172 2.74 -5.63 -8.17
N ASP A 173 2.37 -6.88 -7.92
CA ASP A 173 1.16 -7.47 -8.47
C ASP A 173 -0.02 -6.71 -7.81
N TYR A 174 -0.78 -5.93 -8.58
CA TYR A 174 -1.76 -4.95 -8.09
C TYR A 174 -3.18 -5.27 -8.59
N ILE A 175 -4.15 -5.39 -7.68
CA ILE A 175 -5.58 -5.39 -8.02
C ILE A 175 -6.31 -4.36 -7.18
N PHE A 176 -7.23 -3.68 -7.85
CA PHE A 176 -8.29 -2.92 -7.22
C PHE A 176 -9.63 -3.57 -7.54
N THR A 177 -10.43 -3.79 -6.51
CA THR A 177 -11.77 -4.35 -6.62
C THR A 177 -12.80 -3.41 -5.99
N ARG A 178 -13.86 -3.13 -6.74
CA ARG A 178 -15.03 -2.39 -6.26
C ARG A 178 -16.30 -2.94 -6.92
N ASN A 179 -17.44 -2.87 -6.23
CA ASN A 179 -18.78 -3.27 -6.69
C ASN A 179 -19.02 -4.79 -6.88
N SER A 180 -17.99 -5.61 -7.06
CA SER A 180 -18.13 -7.07 -7.13
C SER A 180 -18.15 -7.74 -5.75
N VAL A 181 -17.55 -7.10 -4.74
CA VAL A 181 -17.49 -7.60 -3.36
C VAL A 181 -18.30 -6.71 -2.41
N THR A 182 -18.17 -5.39 -2.53
CA THR A 182 -18.91 -4.39 -1.74
C THR A 182 -19.37 -3.24 -2.65
N ARG A 183 -20.47 -2.56 -2.29
CA ARG A 183 -20.97 -1.37 -3.00
C ARG A 183 -20.48 -0.04 -2.43
N GLN A 184 -19.80 -0.07 -1.29
CA GLN A 184 -19.41 1.12 -0.53
C GLN A 184 -17.90 1.27 -0.54
N HIS A 185 -17.19 0.24 -0.10
CA HIS A 185 -15.74 0.20 -0.01
C HIS A 185 -15.08 -0.45 -1.22
N SER A 186 -13.90 0.04 -1.55
CA SER A 186 -12.94 -0.62 -2.41
C SER A 186 -11.95 -1.44 -1.62
N ILE A 187 -11.44 -2.49 -2.27
CA ILE A 187 -10.34 -3.30 -1.77
C ILE A 187 -9.18 -3.11 -2.74
N ILE A 188 -8.04 -2.70 -2.19
CA ILE A 188 -6.77 -2.57 -2.90
C ILE A 188 -5.87 -3.68 -2.37
N GLU A 189 -5.29 -4.45 -3.27
CA GLU A 189 -4.46 -5.62 -2.95
C GLU A 189 -3.14 -5.51 -3.68
N LEU A 190 -2.05 -5.71 -2.95
CA LEU A 190 -0.70 -5.73 -3.51
C LEU A 190 0.04 -6.99 -3.07
N ALA A 191 0.80 -7.58 -3.98
CA ALA A 191 1.83 -8.56 -3.63
C ALA A 191 3.20 -8.09 -4.13
N LEU A 192 4.15 -7.99 -3.20
CA LEU A 192 5.48 -7.44 -3.42
C LEU A 192 6.54 -8.51 -3.17
N ASP A 193 7.51 -8.65 -4.07
CA ASP A 193 8.73 -9.41 -3.80
C ASP A 193 9.63 -8.62 -2.83
N MET A 194 9.87 -9.18 -1.65
CA MET A 194 10.73 -8.61 -0.62
C MET A 194 12.16 -8.29 -1.09
N ASN A 195 12.63 -8.92 -2.17
CA ASN A 195 13.93 -8.62 -2.77
C ASN A 195 14.03 -7.18 -3.28
N MET A 196 12.92 -6.52 -3.63
CA MET A 196 12.93 -5.14 -4.11
C MET A 196 13.37 -4.13 -3.03
N PHE A 197 13.30 -4.52 -1.76
CA PHE A 197 13.76 -3.71 -0.64
C PHE A 197 15.25 -3.91 -0.33
N GLY A 198 15.98 -4.71 -1.12
CA GLY A 198 17.43 -4.82 -1.02
C GLY A 198 17.98 -5.31 0.33
N GLY A 199 17.21 -6.13 1.06
CA GLY A 199 17.61 -6.58 2.40
C GLY A 199 17.16 -5.65 3.53
N ALA A 200 16.40 -4.59 3.25
CA ALA A 200 15.94 -3.66 4.27
C ALA A 200 15.03 -4.33 5.31
N THR A 201 15.09 -3.80 6.54
CA THR A 201 14.06 -4.03 7.55
C THR A 201 12.97 -2.98 7.39
N LEU A 202 11.71 -3.41 7.28
CA LEU A 202 10.53 -2.53 7.20
C LEU A 202 10.00 -2.31 8.62
N TYR A 203 9.88 -1.04 9.01
CA TYR A 203 9.48 -0.62 10.36
C TYR A 203 8.01 -0.19 10.42
N ASP A 204 7.60 0.67 9.50
CA ASP A 204 6.26 1.22 9.50
C ASP A 204 5.76 1.35 8.07
N MET A 205 4.48 1.06 7.89
CA MET A 205 3.77 1.24 6.62
C MET A 205 2.59 2.17 6.87
N TYR A 206 2.41 3.13 5.98
CA TYR A 206 1.37 4.15 6.09
C TYR A 206 0.60 4.24 4.78
N TRP A 207 -0.70 4.47 4.89
CA TRP A 207 -1.54 4.90 3.79
C TRP A 207 -2.51 5.97 4.28
N LEU A 208 -2.60 7.08 3.54
CA LEU A 208 -3.42 8.23 3.89
C LEU A 208 -4.01 8.86 2.62
N PRO A 209 -5.34 9.02 2.53
CA PRO A 209 -5.95 9.93 1.57
C PRO A 209 -5.79 11.40 2.00
N SER A 210 -6.08 12.34 1.10
CA SER A 210 -5.93 13.78 1.38
C SER A 210 -7.10 14.42 2.14
N CYS A 211 -7.93 13.63 2.81
CA CYS A 211 -9.07 14.10 3.61
C CYS A 211 -8.67 14.68 4.96
N GLY A 212 -7.41 14.47 5.38
CA GLY A 212 -6.85 15.01 6.60
C GLY A 212 -7.28 14.30 7.88
N ASN A 213 -8.22 13.36 7.84
CA ASN A 213 -8.74 12.68 9.02
C ASN A 213 -8.47 11.18 9.08
N ASP A 214 -7.93 10.58 8.01
CA ASP A 214 -7.64 9.15 7.94
C ASP A 214 -6.13 8.89 7.89
N GLU A 215 -5.62 8.13 8.87
CA GLU A 215 -4.29 7.53 8.80
C GLU A 215 -4.32 6.03 9.12
N LEU A 216 -4.07 5.21 8.11
CA LEU A 216 -3.84 3.79 8.31
C LEU A 216 -2.34 3.53 8.47
N ARG A 217 -1.95 3.05 9.65
CA ARG A 217 -0.57 2.73 10.01
C ARG A 217 -0.41 1.31 10.50
N ILE A 218 0.54 0.57 9.92
CA ILE A 218 1.00 -0.72 10.43
C ILE A 218 2.41 -0.54 10.97
N SER A 219 2.59 -0.73 12.28
CA SER A 219 3.91 -0.85 12.90
C SER A 219 4.34 -2.32 12.94
N THR A 220 5.50 -2.62 12.35
CA THR A 220 6.01 -3.99 12.25
C THR A 220 7.54 -4.01 12.25
N GLN A 221 8.14 -5.19 12.26
CA GLN A 221 9.57 -5.37 12.03
C GLN A 221 9.76 -6.55 11.10
N ILE A 222 9.64 -6.28 9.81
CA ILE A 222 9.83 -7.29 8.76
C ILE A 222 11.26 -7.18 8.24
N SER A 223 12.09 -8.18 8.47
CA SER A 223 13.38 -8.30 7.79
C SER A 223 13.29 -9.31 6.66
N SER A 224 13.77 -8.91 5.47
CA SER A 224 14.04 -9.87 4.40
C SER A 224 15.32 -10.61 4.78
N VAL A 225 15.17 -11.77 5.43
CA VAL A 225 16.30 -12.67 5.70
C VAL A 225 16.56 -13.41 4.40
N PRO A 226 17.71 -13.20 3.71
CA PRO A 226 18.09 -14.02 2.58
C PRO A 226 18.07 -15.49 3.03
N GLU A 227 17.56 -16.40 2.20
CA GLU A 227 17.49 -17.82 2.58
C GLU A 227 18.82 -18.24 3.21
N PRO A 228 18.78 -18.87 4.41
CA PRO A 228 19.99 -18.99 5.20
C PRO A 228 21.08 -19.66 4.38
N ALA A 229 22.28 -19.08 4.37
CA ALA A 229 23.48 -19.71 3.81
C ALA A 229 23.68 -21.14 4.38
N SER A 230 23.03 -21.46 5.50
CA SER A 230 22.84 -22.80 6.06
C SER A 230 22.33 -23.84 5.05
N VAL A 231 21.40 -23.50 4.14
CA VAL A 231 20.90 -24.45 3.12
C VAL A 231 21.96 -24.70 2.06
N ALA A 232 22.65 -23.64 1.62
CA ALA A 232 23.78 -23.76 0.70
C ALA A 232 24.94 -24.55 1.35
N LEU A 233 25.25 -24.29 2.62
CA LEU A 233 26.26 -25.00 3.41
C LEU A 233 25.86 -26.44 3.70
N LEU A 234 24.58 -26.72 3.94
CA LEU A 234 24.06 -28.08 4.06
C LEU A 234 24.23 -28.83 2.73
N GLY A 235 23.88 -28.19 1.61
CA GLY A 235 24.10 -28.74 0.26
C GLY A 235 25.58 -29.02 -0.02
N LEU A 236 26.46 -28.06 0.28
CA LEU A 236 27.92 -28.22 0.13
C LEU A 236 28.49 -29.28 1.08
N GLY A 237 27.99 -29.37 2.31
CA GLY A 237 28.37 -30.39 3.28
C GLY A 237 27.99 -31.80 2.82
N LEU A 238 26.77 -31.97 2.29
CA LEU A 238 26.32 -33.25 1.71
C LEU A 238 27.13 -33.64 0.48
N LEU A 239 27.46 -32.68 -0.41
CA LEU A 239 28.34 -32.92 -1.54
C LEU A 239 29.75 -33.32 -1.09
N GLY A 240 30.31 -32.63 -0.09
CA GLY A 240 31.62 -32.97 0.49
C GLY A 240 31.67 -34.40 1.03
N ILE A 241 30.64 -34.84 1.75
CA ILE A 241 30.51 -36.21 2.25
C ILE A 241 30.43 -37.22 1.08
N ALA A 242 29.66 -36.90 0.03
CA ALA A 242 29.54 -37.77 -1.14
C ALA A 242 30.87 -37.92 -1.90
N PHE A 243 31.67 -36.86 -2.00
CA PHE A 243 33.00 -36.92 -2.62
C PHE A 243 34.01 -37.71 -1.77
N MET A 244 33.96 -37.59 -0.44
CA MET A 244 34.81 -38.39 0.45
C MET A 244 34.48 -39.88 0.37
N ARG A 245 33.19 -40.23 0.25
CA ARG A 245 32.74 -41.63 0.15
C ARG A 245 33.13 -42.32 -1.16
N ARG A 246 33.45 -41.58 -2.22
CA ARG A 246 33.98 -42.13 -3.49
C ARG A 246 35.49 -42.37 -3.49
N ARG A 247 36.20 -41.90 -2.46
CA ARG A 247 37.66 -42.06 -2.31
C ARG A 247 38.07 -43.13 -1.30
N ALA A 248 37.12 -43.69 -0.57
CA ALA A 248 37.29 -44.88 0.27
C ALA A 248 36.84 -46.12 -0.51
#